data_AF-A0A810NVM4-F1
#
_entry.id   AF-A0A810NVM4-F1
#
_cell.length_a   1.000
_cell.length_b   1.000
_cell.length_c   1.000
_cell.angle_alpha   90.00
_cell.angle_beta   90.00
_cell.angle_gamma   90.00
#
_symmetry.space_group_name_H-M   'P 1'
#
loop_
_entity.id
_entity.type
_entity.pdbx_description
1 polymer ?
#
loop_
_entity_poly.entity_id
_entity_poly.type
_entity_poly.pdbx_seq_one_letter_code
_entity_poly.pdbx_strand_id
1 'polypeptide(L)'
;MSVQARQRMLAQGFAPDLAAVADTVARWQGGARATELAAVWPYLGSVRLAEARERGDAVEVAWLSLYENHTGDAVRARLHAFVALAFYEPRLRRLRPFTSHWMLVFSRSPTFPWSRDCPSVDPLEPGRYRVRTAEGRELGVADAAGSLALVLAALDTVAAGRLDV
;
A
#
# COMPACT_ATOMS: atom_id res chain seq x y z
N MET A 1 9.33 10.45 -11.55
CA MET A 1 9.11 11.86 -11.16
C MET A 1 8.24 11.93 -9.91
N SER A 2 8.49 12.88 -8.99
CA SER A 2 7.64 13.18 -7.82
C SER A 2 7.29 14.67 -7.82
N VAL A 3 6.02 15.01 -7.62
CA VAL A 3 5.54 16.40 -7.54
C VAL A 3 4.96 16.67 -6.15
N GLN A 4 5.42 17.76 -5.50
CA GLN A 4 5.10 18.10 -4.11
C GLN A 4 4.45 19.48 -3.98
N ALA A 5 3.45 19.60 -3.09
CA ALA A 5 3.02 20.86 -2.50
C ALA A 5 2.91 20.69 -0.98
N ARG A 6 3.57 21.56 -0.20
CA ARG A 6 3.54 21.59 1.29
C ARG A 6 3.71 20.21 1.97
N GLN A 7 4.77 19.48 1.59
CA GLN A 7 5.15 18.14 2.11
C GLN A 7 4.17 16.98 1.83
N ARG A 8 3.26 17.10 0.85
CA ARG A 8 2.43 15.96 0.39
C ARG A 8 2.73 15.61 -1.06
N MET A 9 2.95 14.33 -1.32
CA MET A 9 3.19 13.79 -2.66
C MET A 9 1.86 13.63 -3.40
N LEU A 10 1.64 14.43 -4.44
CA LEU A 10 0.35 14.50 -5.17
C LEU A 10 0.35 13.64 -6.45
N ALA A 11 1.52 13.43 -7.05
CA ALA A 11 1.70 12.50 -8.16
C ALA A 11 3.10 11.88 -8.12
N GLN A 12 3.18 10.59 -8.45
CA GLN A 12 4.44 9.86 -8.60
C GLN A 12 4.27 8.78 -9.66
N GLY A 13 5.30 8.60 -10.49
CA GLY A 13 5.27 7.64 -11.59
C GLY A 13 6.62 7.41 -12.29
N PHE A 14 6.65 6.38 -13.13
CA PHE A 14 7.77 6.04 -14.03
C PHE A 14 7.42 6.47 -15.46
N ALA A 15 7.77 7.70 -15.82
CA ALA A 15 7.51 8.23 -17.15
C ALA A 15 8.29 7.46 -18.22
N PRO A 16 7.75 7.32 -19.45
CA PRO A 16 8.42 6.62 -20.54
C PRO A 16 9.63 7.38 -21.09
N ASP A 17 9.60 8.71 -21.02
CA ASP A 17 10.66 9.60 -21.50
C ASP A 17 10.61 10.99 -20.81
N LEU A 18 11.60 11.82 -21.11
CA LEU A 18 11.70 13.18 -20.55
C LEU A 18 10.70 14.17 -21.15
N ALA A 19 10.20 13.95 -22.37
CA ALA A 19 9.22 14.84 -22.98
C ALA A 19 7.86 14.71 -22.28
N ALA A 20 7.45 13.48 -21.96
CA ALA A 20 6.27 13.21 -21.15
C ALA A 20 6.36 13.85 -19.76
N VAL A 21 7.55 13.82 -19.13
CA VAL A 21 7.83 14.54 -17.89
C VAL A 21 7.64 16.04 -18.07
N ALA A 22 8.24 16.64 -19.10
CA ALA A 22 8.17 18.07 -19.35
C ALA A 22 6.73 18.56 -19.58
N ASP A 23 5.93 17.86 -20.39
CA ASP A 23 4.53 18.21 -20.64
C ASP A 23 3.70 18.10 -19.34
N THR A 24 3.90 17.03 -18.57
CA THR A 24 3.21 16.85 -17.28
C THR A 24 3.53 17.99 -16.30
N VAL A 25 4.80 18.40 -16.20
CA VAL A 25 5.23 19.53 -15.35
C VAL A 25 4.65 20.85 -15.86
N ALA A 26 4.65 21.09 -17.16
CA ALA A 26 4.09 22.31 -17.74
C ALA A 26 2.59 22.44 -17.44
N ARG A 27 1.81 21.35 -17.58
CA ARG A 27 0.39 21.36 -17.24
C ARG A 27 0.13 21.54 -15.74
N TRP A 28 0.94 20.90 -14.90
CA TRP A 28 0.88 21.11 -13.45
C TRP A 28 1.13 22.57 -13.07
N GLN A 29 2.19 23.19 -13.62
CA GLN A 29 2.49 24.61 -13.40
C GLN A 29 1.38 25.52 -13.93
N GLY A 30 0.67 25.10 -14.97
CA GLY A 30 -0.54 25.74 -15.48
C GLY A 30 -1.79 25.57 -14.60
N GLY A 31 -1.70 24.84 -13.48
CA GLY A 31 -2.78 24.68 -12.50
C GLY A 31 -3.59 23.38 -12.64
N ALA A 32 -3.18 22.45 -13.50
CA ALA A 32 -3.84 21.16 -13.62
C ALA A 32 -3.81 20.37 -12.30
N ARG A 33 -4.91 19.72 -11.97
CA ARG A 33 -5.07 18.84 -10.80
C ARG A 33 -4.39 17.49 -11.03
N ALA A 34 -4.02 16.80 -9.95
CA ALA A 34 -3.36 15.50 -10.07
C ALA A 34 -4.27 14.46 -10.76
N THR A 35 -5.58 14.57 -10.55
CA THR A 35 -6.61 13.76 -11.22
C THR A 35 -6.65 13.99 -12.73
N GLU A 36 -6.58 15.24 -13.17
CA GLU A 36 -6.52 15.60 -14.60
C GLU A 36 -5.22 15.09 -15.24
N LEU A 37 -4.10 15.19 -14.53
CA LEU A 37 -2.83 14.63 -15.00
C LEU A 37 -2.89 13.10 -15.10
N ALA A 38 -3.42 12.40 -14.09
CA ALA A 38 -3.52 10.94 -14.09
C ALA A 38 -4.45 10.40 -15.19
N ALA A 39 -5.49 11.16 -15.57
CA ALA A 39 -6.36 10.82 -16.70
C ALA A 39 -5.63 10.86 -18.05
N VAL A 40 -4.63 11.73 -18.20
CA VAL A 40 -3.85 11.88 -19.44
C VAL A 40 -2.62 10.97 -19.44
N TRP A 41 -1.99 10.77 -18.27
CA TRP A 41 -0.73 10.06 -18.11
C TRP A 41 -0.85 8.89 -17.12
N PRO A 42 -1.16 7.68 -17.62
CA PRO A 42 -1.31 6.48 -16.79
C PRO A 42 -0.08 6.13 -15.96
N TYR A 43 1.11 6.58 -16.36
CA TYR A 43 2.34 6.35 -15.61
C TYR A 43 2.32 7.00 -14.21
N LEU A 44 1.41 7.95 -13.95
CA LEU A 44 1.20 8.59 -12.64
C LEU A 44 0.32 7.78 -11.68
N GLY A 45 -0.19 6.64 -12.14
CA GLY A 45 -1.18 5.79 -11.46
C GLY A 45 -2.61 6.10 -11.89
N SER A 46 -3.58 5.46 -11.25
CA SER A 46 -5.00 5.68 -11.58
C SER A 46 -5.50 7.05 -11.14
N VAL A 47 -6.60 7.50 -11.77
CA VAL A 47 -7.37 8.68 -11.31
C VAL A 47 -7.79 8.50 -9.85
N ARG A 48 -8.18 7.28 -9.44
CA ARG A 48 -8.56 6.97 -8.06
C ARG A 48 -7.41 7.20 -7.07
N LEU A 49 -6.18 6.82 -7.44
CA LEU A 49 -4.99 7.09 -6.63
C LEU A 49 -4.73 8.60 -6.52
N ALA A 50 -4.90 9.35 -7.62
CA ALA A 50 -4.76 10.79 -7.61
C ALA A 50 -5.82 11.47 -6.71
N GLU A 51 -7.08 11.07 -6.79
CA GLU A 51 -8.15 11.56 -5.91
C GLU A 51 -7.85 11.28 -4.43
N ALA A 52 -7.36 10.09 -4.11
CA ALA A 52 -6.99 9.72 -2.75
C ALA A 52 -5.86 10.63 -2.21
N ARG A 53 -4.86 10.94 -3.05
CA ARG A 53 -3.77 11.89 -2.71
C ARG A 53 -4.30 13.30 -2.49
N GLU A 54 -5.20 13.77 -3.34
CA GLU A 54 -5.82 15.10 -3.21
C GLU A 54 -6.65 15.23 -1.93
N ARG A 55 -7.40 14.18 -1.55
CA ARG A 55 -8.13 14.13 -0.26
C ARG A 55 -7.21 13.98 0.95
N GLY A 56 -5.95 13.59 0.76
CA GLY A 56 -5.03 13.27 1.85
C GLY A 56 -5.36 11.95 2.57
N ASP A 57 -6.05 11.03 1.89
CA ASP A 57 -6.41 9.72 2.44
C ASP A 57 -5.20 8.79 2.42
N ALA A 58 -4.40 8.85 3.50
CA ALA A 58 -3.15 8.11 3.60
C ALA A 58 -3.33 6.58 3.57
N VAL A 59 -4.49 6.07 3.98
CA VAL A 59 -4.79 4.63 3.96
C VAL A 59 -5.09 4.19 2.53
N GLU A 60 -5.98 4.90 1.84
CA GLU A 60 -6.34 4.60 0.46
C GLU A 60 -5.15 4.74 -0.48
N VAL A 61 -4.34 5.78 -0.32
CA VAL A 61 -3.10 5.98 -1.09
C VAL A 61 -2.15 4.80 -0.91
N ALA A 62 -1.99 4.29 0.32
CA ALA A 62 -1.10 3.17 0.59
C ALA A 62 -1.59 1.87 -0.07
N TRP A 63 -2.88 1.59 0.04
CA TRP A 63 -3.51 0.42 -0.60
C TRP A 63 -3.39 0.47 -2.13
N LEU A 64 -3.81 1.57 -2.75
CA LEU A 64 -3.75 1.73 -4.22
C LEU A 64 -2.30 1.72 -4.71
N SER A 65 -1.36 2.30 -3.96
CA SER A 65 0.06 2.26 -4.34
C SER A 65 0.62 0.83 -4.35
N LEU A 66 0.23 -0.02 -3.39
CA LEU A 66 0.67 -1.43 -3.36
C LEU A 66 -0.05 -2.29 -4.40
N TYR A 67 -1.33 -2.02 -4.64
CA TYR A 67 -2.14 -2.77 -5.60
C TYR A 67 -1.75 -2.45 -7.05
N GLU A 68 -1.68 -1.15 -7.40
CA GLU A 68 -1.47 -0.69 -8.78
C GLU A 68 0.02 -0.63 -9.17
N ASN A 69 0.92 -0.26 -8.25
CA ASN A 69 2.33 0.04 -8.56
C ASN A 69 3.29 -1.00 -7.97
N HIS A 70 3.06 -2.27 -8.29
CA HIS A 70 3.82 -3.39 -7.74
C HIS A 70 4.98 -3.87 -8.64
N THR A 71 4.95 -3.59 -9.94
CA THR A 71 5.89 -4.18 -10.92
C THR A 71 7.30 -3.58 -10.87
N GLY A 72 7.44 -2.33 -10.42
CA GLY A 72 8.73 -1.64 -10.31
C GLY A 72 9.55 -1.99 -9.06
N ASP A 73 9.06 -2.88 -8.20
CA ASP A 73 9.69 -3.27 -6.94
C ASP A 73 9.55 -4.78 -6.72
N ALA A 74 10.67 -5.49 -6.56
CA ALA A 74 10.68 -6.95 -6.48
C ALA A 74 9.90 -7.49 -5.27
N VAL A 75 9.87 -6.77 -4.15
CA VAL A 75 9.13 -7.19 -2.95
C VAL A 75 7.64 -7.03 -3.20
N ARG A 76 7.22 -5.87 -3.73
CA ARG A 76 5.82 -5.60 -4.07
C ARG A 76 5.29 -6.55 -5.12
N ALA A 77 6.07 -6.84 -6.15
CA ALA A 77 5.72 -7.82 -7.18
C ALA A 77 5.40 -9.18 -6.58
N ARG A 78 6.21 -9.64 -5.62
CA ARG A 78 6.01 -10.92 -4.92
C ARG A 78 4.83 -10.89 -3.94
N LEU A 79 4.56 -9.74 -3.34
CA LEU A 79 3.40 -9.52 -2.46
C LEU A 79 2.08 -9.37 -3.21
N HIS A 80 2.10 -9.12 -4.53
CA HIS A 80 0.92 -8.71 -5.28
C HIS A 80 -0.27 -9.66 -5.13
N ALA A 81 -0.08 -10.99 -5.21
CA ALA A 81 -1.19 -11.93 -5.10
C ALA A 81 -1.87 -11.87 -3.71
N PHE A 82 -1.08 -11.75 -2.64
CA PHE A 82 -1.62 -11.51 -1.30
C PHE A 82 -2.32 -10.14 -1.19
N VAL A 83 -1.67 -9.07 -1.68
CA VAL A 83 -2.23 -7.71 -1.66
C VAL A 83 -3.55 -7.64 -2.42
N ALA A 84 -3.69 -8.35 -3.53
CA ALA A 84 -4.91 -8.39 -4.32
C ALA A 84 -6.10 -8.97 -3.53
N LEU A 85 -5.88 -10.02 -2.75
CA LEU A 85 -6.92 -10.56 -1.86
C LEU A 85 -7.19 -9.61 -0.68
N ALA A 86 -6.13 -9.15 -0.02
CA ALA A 86 -6.22 -8.26 1.14
C ALA A 86 -6.88 -6.91 0.80
N PHE A 87 -6.75 -6.45 -0.44
CA PHE A 87 -7.36 -5.21 -0.93
C PHE A 87 -8.90 -5.25 -0.90
N TYR A 88 -9.50 -6.44 -1.00
CA TYR A 88 -10.96 -6.61 -0.95
C TYR A 88 -11.47 -7.03 0.42
N GLU A 89 -10.59 -7.29 1.39
CA GLU A 89 -10.96 -7.66 2.76
C GLU A 89 -11.24 -6.41 3.62
N PRO A 90 -12.50 -6.15 4.02
CA PRO A 90 -12.87 -4.91 4.73
C PRO A 90 -12.09 -4.68 6.03
N ARG A 91 -11.75 -5.74 6.77
CA ARG A 91 -11.00 -5.62 8.02
C ARG A 91 -9.58 -5.09 7.79
N LEU A 92 -8.91 -5.57 6.75
CA LEU A 92 -7.59 -5.09 6.36
C LEU A 92 -7.64 -3.72 5.71
N ARG A 93 -8.69 -3.42 4.95
CA ARG A 93 -8.83 -2.13 4.26
C ARG A 93 -8.91 -0.91 5.17
N ARG A 94 -9.26 -1.11 6.44
CA ARG A 94 -9.22 -0.08 7.49
C ARG A 94 -7.83 0.17 8.05
N LEU A 95 -6.88 -0.75 7.83
CA LEU A 95 -5.49 -0.62 8.26
C LEU A 95 -4.68 0.02 7.15
N ARG A 96 -3.66 0.79 7.53
CA ARG A 96 -2.66 1.30 6.59
C ARG A 96 -1.62 0.20 6.32
N PRO A 97 -1.50 -0.31 5.09
CA PRO A 97 -0.41 -1.20 4.73
C PRO A 97 0.86 -0.39 4.46
N PHE A 98 2.02 -0.98 4.75
CA PHE A 98 3.29 -0.46 4.28
C PHE A 98 4.32 -1.57 4.22
N THR A 99 5.28 -1.44 3.31
CA THR A 99 6.45 -2.31 3.27
C THR A 99 7.55 -1.75 4.15
N SER A 100 8.15 -2.58 5.00
CA SER A 100 9.36 -2.25 5.75
C SER A 100 10.38 -3.34 5.48
N HIS A 101 11.59 -2.98 5.04
CA HIS A 101 12.57 -3.94 4.51
C HIS A 101 11.94 -4.84 3.44
N TRP A 102 11.69 -6.11 3.78
CA TRP A 102 11.24 -7.15 2.84
C TRP A 102 9.82 -7.65 3.13
N MET A 103 9.11 -7.03 4.09
CA MET A 103 7.84 -7.54 4.62
C MET A 103 6.71 -6.50 4.52
N LEU A 104 5.50 -6.99 4.35
CA LEU A 104 4.28 -6.22 4.45
C LEU A 104 3.83 -6.16 5.91
N VAL A 105 3.57 -4.96 6.39
CA VAL A 105 3.07 -4.69 7.74
C VAL A 105 1.83 -3.84 7.65
N PHE A 106 0.99 -3.90 8.69
CA PHE A 106 -0.19 -3.07 8.84
C PHE A 106 -0.07 -2.16 10.05
N SER A 107 -0.74 -1.01 10.00
CA SER A 107 -0.86 -0.09 11.11
C SER A 107 -2.30 0.39 11.24
N ARG A 108 -2.81 0.43 12.48
CA ARG A 108 -4.08 1.09 12.82
C ARG A 108 -3.96 2.61 12.75
N SER A 109 -2.75 3.14 12.97
CA SER A 109 -2.44 4.57 12.77
C SER A 109 -2.23 4.86 11.29
N PRO A 110 -2.94 5.84 10.70
CA PRO A 110 -2.75 6.24 9.30
C PRO A 110 -1.46 7.05 9.08
N THR A 111 -0.88 7.60 10.14
CA THR A 111 0.37 8.37 10.13
C THR A 111 1.30 7.88 11.23
N PHE A 112 2.56 8.33 11.19
CA PHE A 112 3.52 8.07 12.25
C PHE A 112 3.02 8.70 13.58
N PRO A 113 3.22 8.05 14.74
CA PRO A 113 3.84 6.74 14.94
C PRO A 113 2.94 5.57 14.53
N TRP A 114 3.55 4.57 13.87
CA TRP A 114 2.87 3.36 13.42
C TRP A 114 2.46 2.48 14.60
N SER A 115 1.31 1.82 14.52
CA SER A 115 0.95 0.80 15.49
C SER A 115 1.85 -0.43 15.32
N ARG A 116 2.17 -1.11 16.42
CA ARG A 116 3.08 -2.27 16.47
C ARG A 116 2.34 -3.52 16.95
N ASP A 117 1.07 -3.64 16.56
CA ASP A 117 0.11 -4.61 17.10
C ASP A 117 -0.64 -5.37 15.97
N CYS A 118 -0.06 -5.36 14.77
CA CYS A 118 -0.60 -6.07 13.62
C CYS A 118 0.39 -7.18 13.19
N PRO A 119 -0.13 -8.30 12.67
CA PRO A 119 0.72 -9.31 12.06
C PRO A 119 1.42 -8.74 10.81
N SER A 120 2.44 -9.46 10.37
CA SER A 120 3.21 -9.13 9.18
C SER A 120 3.30 -10.32 8.23
N VAL A 121 3.58 -10.01 6.96
CA VAL A 121 3.60 -10.97 5.87
C VAL A 121 4.89 -10.83 5.07
N ASP A 122 5.69 -11.89 5.04
CA ASP A 122 6.94 -11.97 4.30
C ASP A 122 6.78 -12.82 3.04
N PRO A 123 7.08 -12.32 1.83
CA PRO A 123 7.13 -13.15 0.63
C PRO A 123 8.38 -14.06 0.66
N LEU A 124 8.22 -15.38 0.49
CA LEU A 124 9.33 -16.36 0.59
C LEU A 124 9.81 -16.88 -0.76
N GLU A 125 8.90 -17.51 -1.49
CA GLU A 125 9.04 -18.00 -2.86
C GLU A 125 7.77 -17.56 -3.61
N PRO A 126 7.73 -17.58 -4.95
CA PRO A 126 6.55 -17.14 -5.70
C PRO A 126 5.27 -17.81 -5.17
N GLY A 127 4.31 -16.99 -4.73
CA GLY A 127 3.02 -17.45 -4.22
C GLY A 127 3.03 -18.02 -2.80
N ARG A 128 4.15 -18.00 -2.06
CA ARG A 128 4.22 -18.44 -0.65
C ARG A 128 4.63 -17.32 0.28
N TYR A 129 3.91 -17.23 1.40
CA TYR A 129 4.06 -16.16 2.37
C TYR A 129 4.17 -16.72 3.77
N ARG A 130 5.14 -16.19 4.53
CA ARG A 130 5.22 -16.41 5.97
C ARG A 130 4.41 -15.33 6.68
N VAL A 131 3.62 -15.73 7.66
CA VAL A 131 2.88 -14.80 8.52
C VAL A 131 3.49 -14.83 9.91
N ARG A 132 3.69 -13.66 10.50
CA ARG A 132 4.21 -13.50 11.87
C ARG A 132 3.29 -12.63 12.70
N THR A 133 3.26 -12.87 14.02
CA THR A 133 2.63 -11.96 14.98
C THR A 133 3.35 -10.61 15.03
N ALA A 134 2.78 -9.66 15.75
CA ALA A 134 3.39 -8.35 15.95
C ALA A 134 4.75 -8.44 16.69
N GLU A 135 4.91 -9.45 17.54
CA GLU A 135 6.13 -9.77 18.29
C GLU A 135 7.13 -10.60 17.46
N GLY A 136 6.80 -10.95 16.21
CA GLY A 136 7.68 -11.67 15.29
C GLY A 136 7.60 -13.20 15.38
N ARG A 137 6.69 -13.77 16.18
CA ARG A 137 6.48 -15.22 16.24
C ARG A 137 5.84 -15.72 14.94
N GLU A 138 6.36 -16.80 14.36
CA GLU A 138 5.78 -17.40 13.15
C GLU A 138 4.42 -18.04 13.45
N LEU A 139 3.42 -17.71 12.63
CA LEU A 139 2.08 -18.31 12.64
C LEU A 139 1.93 -19.41 11.58
N GLY A 140 2.72 -19.33 10.52
CA GLY A 140 2.80 -20.36 9.48
C GLY A 140 3.23 -19.82 8.12
N VAL A 141 3.35 -20.72 7.16
CA VAL A 141 3.66 -20.43 5.76
C VAL A 141 2.56 -21.02 4.88
N ALA A 142 1.91 -20.17 4.09
CA ALA A 142 0.79 -20.58 3.23
C ALA A 142 0.84 -19.84 1.88
N ASP A 143 -0.13 -20.14 1.02
CA ASP A 143 -0.40 -19.32 -0.16
C ASP A 143 -1.10 -18.01 0.21
N ALA A 144 -1.47 -17.20 -0.79
CA ALA A 144 -2.09 -15.90 -0.55
C ALA A 144 -3.38 -15.99 0.30
N ALA A 145 -4.24 -16.98 0.03
CA ALA A 145 -5.52 -17.14 0.71
C ALA A 145 -5.34 -17.67 2.14
N GLY A 146 -4.49 -18.69 2.33
CA GLY A 146 -4.17 -19.22 3.64
C GLY A 146 -3.46 -18.18 4.52
N SER A 147 -2.56 -17.39 3.95
CA SER A 147 -1.90 -16.31 4.69
C SER A 147 -2.87 -15.17 5.05
N LEU A 148 -3.87 -14.89 4.21
CA LEU A 148 -4.93 -13.95 4.57
C LEU A 148 -5.73 -14.46 5.78
N ALA A 149 -6.10 -15.73 5.79
CA ALA A 149 -6.80 -16.33 6.94
C ALA A 149 -5.96 -16.27 8.23
N LEU A 150 -4.65 -16.56 8.15
CA LEU A 150 -3.73 -16.44 9.30
C LEU A 150 -3.65 -15.00 9.82
N VAL A 151 -3.56 -14.01 8.93
CA VAL A 151 -3.55 -12.59 9.30
C VAL A 151 -4.85 -12.20 10.01
N LEU A 152 -6.00 -12.61 9.48
CA LEU A 152 -7.30 -12.27 10.06
C LEU A 152 -7.50 -12.90 11.43
N ALA A 153 -7.12 -14.17 11.61
CA ALA A 153 -7.17 -14.85 12.89
C ALA A 153 -6.27 -14.16 13.93
N ALA A 154 -5.06 -13.75 13.54
CA ALA A 154 -4.15 -13.02 14.42
C ALA A 154 -4.71 -11.66 14.85
N LEU A 155 -5.40 -10.94 13.94
CA LEU A 155 -6.06 -9.68 14.28
C LEU A 155 -7.21 -9.87 15.28
N ASP A 156 -7.93 -10.99 15.20
CA ASP A 156 -9.00 -11.32 16.16
C ASP A 156 -8.44 -11.62 17.55
N THR A 157 -7.30 -12.33 17.64
CA THR A 157 -6.63 -12.58 18.93
C THR A 157 -6.19 -11.27 19.61
N VAL A 158 -5.63 -10.33 18.85
CA VAL A 158 -5.24 -9.02 19.38
C VAL A 158 -6.47 -8.21 19.81
N ALA A 159 -7.56 -8.27 19.07
CA ALA A 159 -8.80 -7.59 19.45
C ALA A 159 -9.38 -8.15 20.75
N ALA A 160 -9.40 -9.47 20.91
CA ALA A 160 -9.88 -10.14 22.13
C ALA A 160 -9.04 -9.75 23.36
N GLY A 161 -7.71 -9.79 23.27
CA GLY A 161 -6.84 -9.43 24.39
C GLY A 161 -6.81 -7.93 24.75
N ARG A 162 -7.43 -7.06 23.94
CA ARG A 162 -7.59 -5.62 24.24
C ARG A 162 -8.92 -5.27 24.91
N LEU A 163 -9.87 -6.21 24.97
CA LEU A 163 -11.15 -6.03 25.67
C LEU A 163 -11.09 -6.47 27.15
N ASP A 164 -9.99 -7.09 27.58
CA ASP A 164 -9.77 -7.57 28.94
C ASP A 164 -9.07 -6.53 29.87
N VAL A 165 -9.32 -5.23 29.68
CA VAL A 165 -8.78 -4.15 30.56
C VAL A 165 -9.87 -3.22 31.04
#